data_AF-A0A923U0G2-F1
#
_entry.id   AF-A0A923U0G2-F1
#
_cell.length_a   1.000
_cell.length_b   1.000
_cell.length_c   1.000
_cell.angle_alpha   90.00
_cell.angle_beta   90.00
_cell.angle_gamma   90.00
#
_symmetry.space_group_name_H-M   'P 1'
#
loop_
_entity.id
_entity.type
_entity.pdbx_description
1 polymer ?
#
loop_
_entity_poly.entity_id
_entity_poly.type
_entity_poly.pdbx_seq_one_letter_code
_entity_poly.pdbx_strand_id
1 'polypeptide(L)'
;MKIFFTIFLTLSVLLQSISGSILVFKFQAQKKYIAEKLCENRNNPQKGCAGKCFLKKMLKKQEEAEKALPGSIKEKMEAAYILQIPFKIEFTESVLYSEPSYSYNFFIPASPFFKAIQPPRV
;
A
#
# COMPACT_ATOMS: atom_id res chain seq x y z
N MET A 1 11.31 32.50 10.44
CA MET A 1 11.75 31.59 11.53
C MET A 1 10.68 30.60 11.98
N LYS A 2 9.41 31.00 12.17
CA LYS A 2 8.33 30.09 12.61
C LYS A 2 8.11 28.87 11.68
N ILE A 3 8.19 29.06 10.37
CA ILE A 3 8.03 27.99 9.36
C ILE A 3 9.15 26.94 9.44
N PHE A 4 10.40 27.36 9.63
CA PHE A 4 11.52 26.43 9.81
C PHE A 4 11.34 25.60 11.08
N PHE A 5 10.87 26.24 12.16
CA PHE A 5 10.60 25.54 13.41
C PHE A 5 9.47 24.52 13.26
N THR A 6 8.38 24.88 12.59
CA THR A 6 7.28 23.93 12.32
C THR A 6 7.73 22.78 11.43
N ILE A 7 8.48 23.05 10.35
CA ILE A 7 9.00 22.00 9.45
C ILE A 7 9.93 21.05 10.22
N PHE A 8 10.82 21.60 11.04
CA PHE A 8 11.74 20.81 11.86
C PHE A 8 11.00 19.90 12.84
N LEU A 9 9.95 20.42 13.49
CA LEU A 9 9.16 19.68 14.47
C LEU A 9 8.36 18.55 13.79
N THR A 10 7.73 18.85 12.64
CA THR A 10 7.01 17.84 11.84
C THR A 10 7.96 16.75 11.33
N LEU A 11 9.12 17.11 10.79
CA LEU A 11 10.12 16.15 10.31
C LEU A 11 10.62 15.23 11.44
N SER A 12 10.81 15.79 12.63
CA SER A 12 11.27 15.02 13.80
C SER A 12 10.27 13.95 14.22
N VAL A 13 8.96 14.23 14.15
CA VAL A 13 7.91 13.24 14.44
C VAL A 13 7.88 12.15 13.37
N LEU A 14 7.98 12.51 12.08
CA LEU A 14 8.00 11.55 10.99
C LEU A 14 9.20 10.61 11.06
N LEU A 15 10.37 11.12 11.45
CA LEU A 15 11.60 10.33 11.61
C LEU A 15 11.48 9.23 12.68
N GLN A 16 10.72 9.46 13.75
CA GLN A 16 10.50 8.46 14.80
C GLN A 16 9.74 7.22 14.29
N SER A 17 8.78 7.42 13.38
CA SER A 17 7.97 6.33 12.80
C SER A 17 8.75 5.44 11.82
N ILE A 18 9.88 5.90 11.29
CA ILE A 18 10.63 5.21 10.21
C ILE A 18 11.59 4.13 10.75
N SER A 19 11.83 4.10 12.07
CA SER A 19 12.80 3.19 12.71
C SER A 19 12.61 1.70 12.34
N GLY A 20 11.38 1.19 12.36
CA GLY A 20 11.07 -0.19 11.96
C GLY A 20 11.17 -0.42 10.44
N SER A 21 10.78 0.57 9.63
CA SER A 21 10.81 0.48 8.17
C SER A 21 12.23 0.45 7.59
N ILE A 22 13.19 1.12 8.23
CA ILE A 22 14.60 1.11 7.82
C ILE A 22 15.18 -0.31 7.87
N LEU A 23 14.84 -1.11 8.87
CA LEU A 23 15.35 -2.48 9.01
C LEU A 23 14.92 -3.35 7.84
N VAL A 24 13.63 -3.29 7.47
CA VAL A 24 13.07 -4.04 6.34
C VAL A 24 13.65 -3.55 5.02
N PHE A 25 13.81 -2.23 4.87
CA PHE A 25 14.41 -1.63 3.68
C PHE A 25 15.86 -2.09 3.48
N LYS A 26 16.69 -2.02 4.53
CA LYS A 26 18.09 -2.51 4.49
C LYS A 26 18.15 -4.00 4.15
N PHE A 27 17.25 -4.79 4.72
CA PHE A 27 17.15 -6.21 4.40
C PHE A 27 16.83 -6.45 2.92
N GLN A 28 15.89 -5.71 2.34
CA GLN A 28 15.53 -5.82 0.92
C GLN A 28 16.66 -5.36 0.01
N ALA A 29 17.29 -4.21 0.30
CA ALA A 29 18.38 -3.66 -0.50
C ALA A 29 19.59 -4.62 -0.58
N GLN A 30 19.90 -5.33 0.51
CA GLN A 30 21.06 -6.23 0.59
C GLN A 30 20.67 -7.72 0.68
N LYS A 31 19.45 -8.08 0.26
CA LYS A 31 18.90 -9.42 0.46
C LYS A 31 19.78 -10.53 -0.11
N LYS A 32 20.39 -10.32 -1.27
CA LYS A 32 21.31 -11.27 -1.92
C LYS A 32 22.53 -11.56 -1.04
N TYR A 33 23.19 -10.51 -0.55
CA TYR A 33 24.34 -10.62 0.36
C TYR A 33 23.96 -11.34 1.66
N ILE A 34 22.81 -10.99 2.24
CA ILE A 34 22.31 -11.60 3.47
C ILE A 34 22.02 -13.10 3.26
N ALA A 35 21.41 -13.46 2.13
CA ALA A 35 21.12 -14.85 1.80
C ALA A 35 22.38 -15.69 1.59
N GLU A 36 23.44 -15.12 1.00
CA GLU A 36 24.67 -15.86 0.68
C GLU A 36 25.64 -15.96 1.87
N LYS A 37 25.83 -14.86 2.61
CA LYS A 37 26.86 -14.76 3.65
C LYS A 37 26.34 -14.91 5.08
N LEU A 38 25.12 -14.47 5.36
CA LEU A 38 24.57 -14.36 6.72
C LEU A 38 23.45 -15.37 7.02
N CYS A 39 22.94 -16.09 6.01
CA CYS A 39 21.86 -17.05 6.20
C CYS A 39 22.41 -18.37 6.77
N GLU A 40 21.93 -18.73 7.96
CA GLU A 40 22.25 -20.00 8.63
C GLU A 40 21.77 -21.22 7.81
N ASN A 41 20.68 -21.07 7.05
CA ASN A 41 20.10 -22.12 6.20
C ASN A 41 20.60 -22.10 4.74
N ARG A 42 21.70 -21.42 4.42
CA ARG A 42 22.22 -21.30 3.03
C ARG A 42 22.54 -22.66 2.38
N ASN A 43 22.94 -23.64 3.17
CA ASN A 43 23.28 -25.00 2.71
C ASN A 43 22.05 -25.89 2.49
N ASN A 44 20.84 -25.41 2.82
CA ASN A 44 19.61 -26.17 2.64
C ASN A 44 18.62 -25.38 1.76
N PRO A 45 18.84 -25.37 0.43
CA PRO A 45 18.02 -24.61 -0.51
C PRO A 45 16.55 -25.08 -0.55
N GLN A 46 16.27 -26.34 -0.17
CA GLN A 46 14.91 -26.88 -0.12
C GLN A 46 14.00 -26.12 0.87
N LYS A 47 14.57 -25.44 1.87
CA LYS A 47 13.81 -24.66 2.85
C LYS A 47 13.41 -23.26 2.37
N GLY A 48 13.91 -22.78 1.23
CA GLY A 48 13.53 -21.48 0.66
C GLY A 48 13.73 -20.27 1.60
N CYS A 49 14.74 -20.32 2.48
CA CYS A 49 14.93 -19.32 3.55
C CYS A 49 15.29 -17.92 3.02
N ALA A 50 16.19 -17.83 2.05
CA ALA A 50 16.59 -16.57 1.40
C ALA A 50 16.90 -15.41 2.39
N GLY A 51 17.57 -15.69 3.51
CA GLY A 51 17.93 -14.70 4.52
C GLY A 51 16.85 -14.36 5.56
N LYS A 52 15.64 -14.96 5.50
CA LYS A 52 14.54 -14.70 6.45
C LYS A 52 14.91 -15.01 7.91
N CYS A 53 15.78 -15.99 8.16
CA CYS A 53 16.25 -16.32 9.51
C CYS A 53 16.98 -15.14 10.17
N PHE A 54 17.80 -14.41 9.40
CA PHE A 54 18.53 -13.23 9.87
C PHE A 54 17.58 -12.09 10.21
N LEU A 55 16.60 -11.83 9.33
CA LEU A 55 15.57 -10.82 9.58
C LEU A 55 14.79 -11.10 10.87
N LYS A 56 14.36 -12.35 11.07
CA LYS A 56 13.65 -12.77 12.29
C LYS A 56 14.49 -12.55 13.55
N LYS A 57 15.80 -12.80 13.49
CA LYS A 57 16.73 -12.59 14.60
C LYS A 57 16.88 -11.10 14.94
N MET A 58 16.96 -10.23 13.93
CA MET A 58 17.05 -8.79 14.13
C MET A 58 15.75 -8.20 14.70
N LEU A 59 14.60 -8.65 14.22
CA LEU A 59 13.29 -8.24 14.75
C LEU A 59 13.13 -8.64 16.23
N LYS A 60 13.52 -9.86 16.59
CA LYS A 60 13.48 -10.31 18.00
C LYS A 60 14.39 -9.47 18.90
N LYS A 61 15.61 -9.16 18.46
CA LYS A 61 16.52 -8.30 19.22
C LYS A 61 15.95 -6.90 19.43
N GLN A 62 15.27 -6.35 18.42
CA GLN A 62 14.60 -5.06 18.54
C GLN A 62 13.44 -5.12 19.55
N GLU A 63 12.63 -6.18 19.51
CA GLU A 63 11.53 -6.39 20.45
C GLU A 63 12.02 -6.59 21.90
N GLU A 64 13.13 -7.31 22.09
CA GLU A 64 13.77 -7.50 23.39
C GLU A 64 14.37 -6.19 23.93
N ALA A 65 15.05 -5.41 23.08
CA ALA A 65 15.56 -4.09 23.43
C ALA A 65 14.41 -3.14 23.80
N GLU A 66 13.28 -3.24 23.12
CA GLU A 66 12.08 -2.48 23.44
C GLU A 66 11.48 -2.94 24.79
N LYS A 67 11.43 -4.26 25.05
CA LYS A 67 11.00 -4.82 26.36
C LYS A 67 11.90 -4.44 27.53
N ALA A 68 13.17 -4.15 27.29
CA ALA A 68 14.10 -3.68 28.31
C ALA A 68 13.95 -2.17 28.65
N LEU A 69 13.14 -1.42 27.89
CA LEU A 69 12.80 -0.04 28.25
C LEU A 69 11.90 -0.03 29.50
N PRO A 70 12.09 0.93 30.43
CA PRO A 70 11.23 1.07 31.59
C PRO A 70 9.77 1.22 31.13
N GLY A 71 8.86 0.46 31.76
CA GLY A 71 7.45 0.34 31.34
C GLY A 71 6.70 1.67 31.17
N SER A 72 7.15 2.73 31.86
CA SER A 72 6.61 4.09 31.76
C SER A 72 6.80 4.75 30.38
N ILE A 73 7.73 4.30 29.55
CA ILE A 73 7.91 4.79 28.17
C ILE A 73 7.01 4.03 27.19
N LYS A 74 6.83 2.71 27.40
CA LYS A 74 5.96 1.87 26.58
C LYS A 74 4.49 2.26 26.68
N GLU A 75 3.99 2.41 27.91
CA GLU A 75 2.59 2.81 28.14
C GLU A 75 2.27 4.18 27.54
N LYS A 76 3.23 5.12 27.56
CA LYS A 76 3.06 6.45 26.94
C LYS A 76 3.01 6.40 25.42
N MET A 77 3.75 5.49 24.78
CA MET A 77 3.72 5.33 23.32
C MET A 77 2.43 4.63 22.85
N GLU A 78 1.97 3.63 23.58
CA GLU A 78 0.70 2.93 23.27
C GLU A 78 -0.52 3.82 23.53
N ALA A 79 -0.54 4.60 24.62
CA ALA A 79 -1.62 5.55 24.91
C ALA A 79 -1.75 6.67 23.85
N ALA A 80 -0.63 7.09 23.24
CA ALA A 80 -0.63 8.07 22.16
C ALA A 80 -1.30 7.53 20.87
N TYR A 81 -1.24 6.22 20.61
CA TYR A 81 -1.94 5.59 19.49
C TYR A 81 -3.46 5.54 19.68
N ILE A 82 -3.93 5.45 20.94
CA ILE A 82 -5.37 5.40 21.25
C ILE A 82 -6.05 6.76 21.07
N LEU A 83 -5.29 7.86 21.15
CA LEU A 83 -5.78 9.23 20.93
C LEU A 83 -5.92 9.63 19.45
N GLN A 84 -5.99 8.67 18.53
CA GLN A 84 -6.39 8.94 17.15
C GLN A 84 -7.87 9.33 17.12
N ILE A 85 -8.11 10.64 17.17
CA ILE A 85 -9.40 11.26 16.82
C ILE A 85 -9.84 10.65 15.48
N PRO A 86 -11.09 10.17 15.33
CA PRO A 86 -11.54 9.60 14.07
C PRO A 86 -11.50 10.68 12.98
N PHE A 87 -10.46 10.64 12.15
CA PHE A 87 -10.31 11.47 10.97
C PHE A 87 -11.39 11.05 9.97
N LYS A 88 -12.43 11.87 9.82
CA LYS A 88 -13.44 11.68 8.79
C LYS A 88 -12.89 12.22 7.47
N ILE A 89 -12.66 11.31 6.52
CA ILE A 89 -12.42 11.66 5.12
C ILE A 89 -13.80 11.83 4.49
N GLU A 90 -14.16 13.06 4.18
CA GLU A 90 -15.37 13.37 3.43
C GLU A 90 -14.99 13.53 1.95
N PHE A 91 -15.34 12.52 1.15
CA PHE A 91 -15.15 12.59 -0.29
C PHE A 91 -16.23 13.47 -0.88
N THR A 92 -15.85 14.65 -1.37
CA THR A 92 -16.72 15.41 -2.27
C THR A 92 -16.71 14.70 -3.62
N GLU A 93 -17.85 14.16 -4.01
CA GLU A 93 -18.03 13.67 -5.38
C GLU A 93 -17.83 14.85 -6.34
N SER A 94 -16.79 14.75 -7.17
CA SER A 94 -16.64 15.64 -8.31
C SER A 94 -17.74 15.29 -9.31
N VAL A 95 -18.69 16.20 -9.51
CA VAL A 95 -19.70 16.08 -10.56
C VAL A 95 -18.97 16.04 -11.90
N LEU A 96 -18.92 14.84 -12.50
CA LEU A 96 -18.46 14.65 -13.86
C LEU A 96 -19.55 15.19 -14.79
N TYR A 97 -19.33 16.34 -15.42
CA TYR A 97 -20.22 16.82 -16.47
C TYR A 97 -20.24 15.77 -17.59
N SER A 98 -21.40 15.15 -17.83
CA SER A 98 -21.59 14.29 -19.00
C SER A 98 -21.79 15.18 -20.22
N GLU A 99 -20.91 15.07 -21.21
CA GLU A 99 -21.16 15.57 -22.56
C GLU A 99 -22.53 15.05 -23.05
N PRO A 100 -23.34 15.88 -23.74
CA PRO A 100 -24.65 15.47 -24.23
C PRO A 100 -24.49 14.31 -25.22
N SER A 101 -25.08 13.16 -24.89
CA SER A 101 -25.11 11.99 -25.77
C SER A 101 -26.11 12.24 -26.91
N TYR A 102 -25.61 12.36 -28.14
CA TYR A 102 -26.44 12.32 -29.34
C TYR A 102 -27.00 10.91 -29.50
N SER A 103 -28.28 10.71 -29.20
CA SER A 103 -28.99 9.47 -29.50
C SER A 103 -29.47 9.49 -30.95
N TYR A 104 -28.87 8.66 -31.80
CA TYR A 104 -29.44 8.35 -33.10
C TYR A 104 -30.64 7.43 -32.88
N ASN A 105 -31.84 7.93 -33.16
CA ASN A 105 -33.05 7.12 -33.17
C ASN A 105 -33.00 6.17 -34.37
N PHE A 106 -32.59 4.93 -34.11
CA PHE A 106 -32.65 3.88 -35.12
C PHE A 106 -34.12 3.40 -35.23
N PHE A 107 -34.75 3.66 -36.37
CA PHE A 107 -36.13 3.24 -36.62
C PHE A 107 -36.14 1.75 -36.97
N ILE A 108 -36.56 0.91 -36.01
CA ILE A 108 -36.80 -0.52 -36.26
C ILE A 108 -38.28 -0.68 -36.62
N PRO A 109 -38.63 -1.05 -37.86
CA PRO A 109 -40.03 -1.32 -38.19
C PRO A 109 -40.51 -2.54 -37.41
N ALA A 110 -41.73 -2.46 -36.86
CA ALA A 110 -42.31 -3.49 -36.00
C ALA A 110 -42.57 -4.84 -36.70
N SER A 111 -42.37 -4.91 -38.02
CA SER A 111 -42.41 -6.17 -38.76
C SER A 111 -41.48 -6.11 -39.97
N PRO A 112 -40.87 -7.25 -40.37
CA PRO A 112 -40.08 -7.32 -41.58
C PRO A 112 -40.98 -7.07 -42.79
N PHE A 113 -40.66 -6.04 -43.56
CA PHE A 113 -41.30 -5.75 -44.84
C PHE A 113 -40.84 -6.81 -45.86
N PHE A 114 -41.44 -8.00 -45.82
CA PHE A 114 -41.23 -9.02 -46.85
C PHE A 114 -41.99 -8.63 -48.13
N LYS A 115 -41.52 -7.59 -48.82
CA LYS A 115 -41.78 -7.52 -50.25
C LYS A 115 -40.81 -8.49 -50.91
N ALA A 116 -41.29 -9.70 -51.18
CA ALA A 116 -40.52 -10.77 -51.82
C ALA A 116 -39.79 -10.19 -53.03
N ILE A 117 -38.46 -10.10 -52.95
CA ILE A 117 -37.62 -9.67 -54.07
C ILE A 117 -37.73 -10.79 -55.10
N GLN A 118 -38.56 -10.60 -56.11
CA GLN A 118 -38.65 -11.53 -57.23
C GLN A 118 -37.55 -11.15 -58.24
N PRO A 119 -36.71 -12.08 -58.68
CA PRO A 119 -35.74 -11.79 -59.72
C PRO A 119 -36.50 -11.41 -61.02
N PRO A 120 -35.94 -10.51 -61.85
CA PRO A 120 -36.57 -10.10 -63.09
C PRO A 120 -36.75 -11.31 -64.01
N ARG A 121 -37.97 -11.48 -64.55
CA ARG A 121 -38.22 -12.43 -65.63
C ARG A 121 -37.79 -11.79 -66.95
N VAL A 122 -36.92 -12.48 -67.68
CA VAL A 122 -36.56 -12.16 -69.07
C VAL A 122 -37.73 -12.52 -69.99
#